data_AF-M6JF68-F1
#
_entry.id   AF-M6JF68-F1
#
_cell.length_a   1.000
_cell.length_b   1.000
_cell.length_c   1.000
_cell.angle_alpha   90.00
_cell.angle_beta   90.00
_cell.angle_gamma   90.00
#
_symmetry.space_group_name_H-M   'P 1'
#
loop_
_entity.id
_entity.type
_entity.pdbx_description
1 polymer ?
#
loop_
_entity_poly.entity_id
_entity_poly.type
_entity_poly.pdbx_seq_one_letter_code
_entity_poly.pdbx_strand_id
1 'polypeptide(L)'
;MEPKLDSAYTHVDSSFGTMEDQFIIAKVITARLSDIKLDTWEEKFYISREKCRIKNRIVEKKILQLLYSKDQVIAKFITIQIGNQNMSNSNYYIFNDMLQDVDLGFKQSQIWKLPSTDVSWISGARHSKTIPVPIEVELNPKFGTKLLDSYHEYIPIWSDHLIHVLQNYGANNLDVYEAIINDPRTGLKIADYKAVNVIGRLDCVDMQRSEYDERSERGAREFRKLMVDPKKTMGLKIFRLDERPTVLVIDEDIKRGIEVAQLKGIRADRIELSR
;
A
#
# COMPACT_ATOMS: atom_id res chain seq x y z
N MET A 1 -26.35 51.34 -9.04
CA MET A 1 -25.13 51.65 -9.82
C MET A 1 -24.09 50.63 -9.45
N GLU A 2 -23.86 49.65 -10.32
CA GLU A 2 -22.65 48.83 -10.27
C GLU A 2 -21.42 49.70 -10.54
N PRO A 3 -20.26 49.29 -9.99
CA PRO A 3 -19.03 49.38 -10.74
C PRO A 3 -18.28 48.04 -10.79
N LYS A 4 -18.25 47.50 -12.01
CA LYS A 4 -17.12 46.88 -12.74
C LYS A 4 -16.11 46.02 -11.96
N LEU A 5 -16.11 44.73 -12.31
CA LEU A 5 -14.89 43.93 -12.40
C LEU A 5 -13.90 44.61 -13.34
N ASP A 6 -12.66 44.85 -12.90
CA ASP A 6 -11.51 44.73 -13.80
C ASP A 6 -10.17 44.50 -13.07
N SER A 7 -9.41 43.59 -13.68
CA SER A 7 -7.96 43.35 -13.63
C SER A 7 -7.19 43.38 -12.29
N ALA A 8 -6.97 42.19 -11.71
CA ALA A 8 -5.71 41.85 -11.03
C ALA A 8 -5.50 40.31 -10.97
N TYR A 9 -5.72 39.63 -12.11
CA TYR A 9 -5.16 38.31 -12.36
C TYR A 9 -3.86 38.52 -13.15
N THR A 10 -2.74 38.68 -12.45
CA THR A 10 -1.37 38.38 -12.90
C THR A 10 -0.39 38.84 -11.81
N HIS A 11 0.67 38.06 -11.60
CA HIS A 11 1.71 38.18 -10.57
C HIS A 11 1.40 37.51 -9.22
N VAL A 12 1.37 36.17 -9.25
CA VAL A 12 1.95 35.42 -8.13
C VAL A 12 3.46 35.39 -8.37
N ASP A 13 4.17 36.12 -7.53
CA ASP A 13 5.62 36.28 -7.53
C ASP A 13 6.32 34.93 -7.34
N SER A 14 7.21 34.60 -8.28
CA SER A 14 7.95 33.33 -8.37
C SER A 14 9.26 33.39 -7.58
N SER A 15 9.18 33.69 -6.29
CA SER A 15 10.34 33.63 -5.40
C SER A 15 9.98 32.98 -4.06
N PHE A 16 9.70 31.67 -4.10
CA PHE A 16 10.06 30.86 -2.95
C PHE A 16 11.58 30.74 -3.01
N GLY A 17 12.24 31.23 -1.96
CA GLY A 17 13.68 31.50 -1.90
C GLY A 17 14.57 30.29 -2.20
N THR A 18 15.87 30.54 -2.03
CA THR A 18 16.95 29.60 -2.32
C THR A 18 16.69 28.22 -1.69
N MET A 19 17.37 27.19 -2.20
CA MET A 19 17.24 25.82 -1.67
C MET A 19 17.50 25.76 -0.14
N GLU A 20 18.29 26.69 0.36
CA GLU A 20 18.59 26.90 1.78
C GLU A 20 17.36 27.40 2.58
N ASP A 21 16.57 28.31 2.01
CA ASP A 21 15.32 28.81 2.61
C ASP A 21 14.27 27.69 2.75
N GLN A 22 14.20 26.80 1.75
CA GLN A 22 13.30 25.65 1.79
C GLN A 22 13.74 24.63 2.85
N PHE A 23 15.05 24.46 3.04
CA PHE A 23 15.64 23.58 4.05
C PHE A 23 15.37 24.09 5.48
N ILE A 24 15.48 25.39 5.70
CA ILE A 24 15.17 26.03 7.00
C ILE A 24 13.69 25.88 7.33
N ILE A 25 12.79 26.09 6.36
CA ILE A 25 11.35 25.91 6.56
C ILE A 25 11.01 24.46 6.92
N ALA A 26 11.64 23.48 6.25
CA ALA A 26 11.43 22.06 6.56
C ALA A 26 11.87 21.73 8.00
N LYS A 27 13.05 22.20 8.43
CA LYS A 27 13.55 22.00 9.80
C LYS A 27 12.64 22.61 10.87
N VAL A 28 12.14 23.83 10.64
CA VAL A 28 11.25 24.53 11.59
C VAL A 28 9.91 23.79 11.75
N ILE A 29 9.37 23.24 10.67
CA ILE A 29 8.12 22.46 10.72
C ILE A 29 8.34 21.14 11.45
N THR A 30 9.44 20.42 11.17
CA THR A 30 9.78 19.17 11.85
C THR A 30 10.00 19.39 13.35
N ALA A 31 10.78 20.41 13.74
CA ALA A 31 11.02 20.69 15.15
C ALA A 31 9.73 21.00 15.93
N ARG A 32 8.76 21.66 15.28
CA ARG A 32 7.47 22.02 15.89
C ARG A 32 6.49 20.86 15.99
N LEU A 33 6.62 19.84 15.14
CA LEU A 33 5.79 18.63 15.19
C LEU A 33 6.38 17.53 16.08
N SER A 34 7.66 17.66 16.46
CA SER A 34 8.41 16.62 17.18
C SER A 34 8.89 17.03 18.58
N ASP A 35 8.54 18.22 19.08
CA ASP A 35 9.02 18.78 20.36
C ASP A 35 10.55 18.77 20.53
N ILE A 36 11.28 18.95 19.42
CA ILE A 36 12.75 19.00 19.42
C ILE A 36 13.23 20.44 19.69
N LYS A 37 14.17 20.63 20.63
CA LYS A 37 14.81 21.93 20.89
C LYS A 37 15.72 22.32 19.72
N LEU A 38 15.55 23.56 19.24
CA LEU A 38 16.40 24.19 18.23
C LEU A 38 17.57 24.94 18.89
N ASP A 39 18.78 24.66 18.44
CA ASP A 39 20.02 25.04 19.15
C ASP A 39 20.71 26.29 18.61
N THR A 40 20.23 26.91 17.52
CA THR A 40 20.89 28.10 16.93
C THR A 40 20.03 29.38 16.97
N TRP A 41 20.72 30.53 16.93
CA TRP A 41 20.11 31.87 17.06
C TRP A 41 19.38 32.30 15.77
N GLU A 42 19.83 31.84 14.61
CA GLU A 42 19.24 32.10 13.29
C GLU A 42 17.86 31.44 13.14
N GLU A 43 17.69 30.23 13.68
CA GLU A 43 16.43 29.48 13.71
C GLU A 43 15.35 30.18 14.56
N LYS A 44 15.77 30.88 15.64
CA LYS A 44 14.86 31.66 16.51
C LYS A 44 14.47 32.99 15.87
N PHE A 45 15.38 33.62 15.11
CA PHE A 45 15.13 34.89 14.44
C PHE A 45 14.13 34.78 13.29
N TYR A 46 14.19 33.69 12.50
CA TYR A 46 13.29 33.45 11.37
C TYR A 46 11.81 33.26 11.82
N ILE A 47 11.60 32.61 12.97
CA ILE A 47 10.27 32.41 13.56
C ILE A 47 9.66 33.72 14.09
N SER A 48 10.49 34.67 14.53
CA SER A 48 10.02 36.00 14.98
C SER A 48 9.40 36.81 13.83
N ARG A 49 9.95 36.68 12.62
CA ARG A 49 9.49 37.41 11.44
C ARG A 49 8.19 36.84 10.84
N GLU A 50 8.00 35.52 10.86
CA GLU A 50 6.79 34.87 10.34
C GLU A 50 5.61 34.78 11.31
N LYS A 51 5.83 35.02 12.61
CA LYS A 51 4.72 35.19 13.58
C LYS A 51 3.79 36.36 13.24
N CYS A 52 4.20 37.30 12.39
CA CYS A 52 3.38 38.45 12.02
C CYS A 52 2.39 38.21 10.85
N ARG A 53 2.38 37.06 10.16
CA ARG A 53 1.65 36.99 8.87
C ARG A 53 0.59 35.91 8.66
N ILE A 54 0.35 35.00 9.60
CA ILE A 54 -0.60 33.89 9.35
C ILE A 54 -1.75 33.88 10.36
N LYS A 55 -2.77 34.70 10.07
CA LYS A 55 -4.17 34.45 10.45
C LYS A 55 -4.99 34.35 9.16
N ASN A 56 -5.26 33.13 8.65
CA ASN A 56 -6.54 32.82 7.99
C ASN A 56 -6.72 31.35 7.59
N ARG A 57 -7.97 30.89 7.74
CA ARG A 57 -8.52 29.52 7.63
C ARG A 57 -8.43 28.82 6.25
N ILE A 58 -7.76 29.41 5.25
CA ILE A 58 -7.56 28.82 3.92
C ILE A 58 -6.30 27.93 3.89
N VAL A 59 -5.37 28.16 4.82
CA VAL A 59 -4.08 27.46 4.86
C VAL A 59 -4.22 26.02 5.37
N GLU A 60 -5.14 25.73 6.31
CA GLU A 60 -5.34 24.36 6.84
C GLU A 60 -5.78 23.36 5.77
N LYS A 61 -6.68 23.73 4.85
CA LYS A 61 -7.11 22.83 3.77
C LYS A 61 -5.98 22.53 2.78
N LYS A 62 -5.17 23.54 2.44
CA LYS A 62 -3.98 23.34 1.59
C LYS A 62 -2.87 22.59 2.31
N ILE A 63 -2.70 22.77 3.61
CA ILE A 63 -1.74 22.02 4.43
C ILE A 63 -2.16 20.55 4.52
N LEU A 64 -3.43 20.22 4.72
CA LEU A 64 -3.89 18.82 4.73
C LEU A 64 -3.69 18.13 3.38
N GLN A 65 -3.94 18.85 2.27
CA GLN A 65 -3.70 18.35 0.92
C GLN A 65 -2.19 18.20 0.63
N LEU A 66 -1.37 19.11 1.14
CA LEU A 66 0.10 19.05 1.05
C LEU A 66 0.68 17.96 1.94
N LEU A 67 0.11 17.68 3.12
CA LEU A 67 0.51 16.61 4.03
C LEU A 67 0.24 15.24 3.39
N TYR A 68 -0.94 15.05 2.79
CA TYR A 68 -1.26 13.85 2.00
C TYR A 68 -0.29 13.64 0.82
N SER A 69 0.12 14.73 0.16
CA SER A 69 1.15 14.65 -0.90
C SER A 69 2.57 14.47 -0.35
N LYS A 70 2.85 14.95 0.87
CA LYS A 70 4.17 14.87 1.51
C LYS A 70 4.49 13.47 1.98
N ASP A 71 3.51 12.69 2.44
CA ASP A 71 3.74 11.27 2.75
C ASP A 71 4.16 10.50 1.50
N GLN A 72 3.57 10.83 0.34
CA GLN A 72 3.97 10.27 -0.94
C GLN A 72 5.36 10.76 -1.39
N VAL A 73 5.69 12.03 -1.18
CA VAL A 73 7.00 12.61 -1.56
C VAL A 73 8.12 12.14 -0.64
N ILE A 74 7.88 12.02 0.66
CA ILE A 74 8.84 11.47 1.65
C ILE A 74 9.03 9.97 1.38
N ALA A 75 7.96 9.21 1.13
CA ALA A 75 8.07 7.82 0.70
C ALA A 75 8.90 7.69 -0.59
N LYS A 76 8.64 8.53 -1.61
CA LYS A 76 9.45 8.57 -2.84
C LYS A 76 10.91 8.96 -2.59
N PHE A 77 11.18 9.92 -1.71
CA PHE A 77 12.55 10.37 -1.41
C PHE A 77 13.34 9.31 -0.65
N ILE A 78 12.69 8.59 0.28
CA ILE A 78 13.28 7.44 0.97
C ILE A 78 13.58 6.32 -0.04
N THR A 79 12.65 6.02 -0.95
CA THR A 79 12.85 5.00 -2.00
C THR A 79 13.99 5.38 -2.96
N ILE A 80 14.11 6.65 -3.37
CA ILE A 80 15.17 7.13 -4.28
C ILE A 80 16.55 7.16 -3.60
N GLN A 81 16.63 7.54 -2.32
CA GLN A 81 17.91 7.55 -1.59
C GLN A 81 18.41 6.14 -1.26
N ILE A 82 17.51 5.16 -1.10
CA ILE A 82 17.89 3.76 -0.81
C ILE A 82 18.16 2.95 -2.10
N GLY A 83 17.49 3.28 -3.21
CA GLY A 83 17.66 2.59 -4.50
C GLY A 83 19.05 2.72 -5.15
N ASN A 84 19.91 3.64 -4.68
CA ASN A 84 21.25 3.88 -5.24
C ASN A 84 22.40 3.23 -4.46
N GLN A 85 22.11 2.47 -3.41
CA GLN A 85 23.11 1.77 -2.60
C GLN A 85 22.53 0.44 -2.17
N ASN A 86 22.34 -0.51 -3.10
CA ASN A 86 22.35 -1.97 -2.86
C ASN A 86 21.74 -2.77 -4.02
N MET A 87 22.58 -3.44 -4.82
CA MET A 87 22.20 -4.76 -5.34
C MET A 87 22.31 -5.78 -4.19
N SER A 88 21.63 -5.53 -3.07
CA SER A 88 21.61 -6.45 -1.92
C SER A 88 20.52 -7.48 -2.12
N ASN A 89 20.82 -8.74 -1.81
CA ASN A 89 19.86 -9.82 -1.61
C ASN A 89 18.49 -9.30 -1.13
N SER A 90 17.53 -9.12 -2.04
CA SER A 90 16.17 -8.78 -1.66
C SER A 90 15.63 -9.94 -0.85
N ASN A 91 15.24 -9.69 0.39
CA ASN A 91 14.48 -10.65 1.17
C ASN A 91 13.07 -10.72 0.60
N TYR A 92 12.49 -11.92 0.64
CA TYR A 92 11.11 -12.17 0.24
C TYR A 92 10.29 -12.65 1.43
N TYR A 93 9.00 -12.37 1.37
CA TYR A 93 8.03 -12.66 2.42
C TYR A 93 6.75 -13.19 1.80
N ILE A 94 6.03 -14.08 2.50
CA ILE A 94 4.66 -14.44 2.16
C ILE A 94 3.76 -13.30 2.64
N PHE A 95 2.98 -12.74 1.71
CA PHE A 95 1.88 -11.85 2.03
C PHE A 95 0.74 -12.69 2.60
N ASN A 96 0.45 -12.49 3.88
CA ASN A 96 -0.53 -13.25 4.62
C ASN A 96 -1.64 -12.34 5.11
N ASP A 97 -2.83 -12.48 4.53
CA ASP A 97 -4.05 -11.78 4.93
C ASP A 97 -5.02 -12.66 5.73
N MET A 98 -4.62 -13.90 5.98
CA MET A 98 -5.36 -14.88 6.77
C MET A 98 -5.05 -14.73 8.25
N LEU A 99 -5.09 -13.49 8.75
CA LEU A 99 -5.07 -13.28 10.19
C LEU A 99 -6.44 -13.68 10.75
N GLN A 100 -6.55 -14.93 11.19
CA GLN A 100 -7.23 -15.20 12.45
C GLN A 100 -6.38 -14.54 13.52
N ASP A 101 -6.46 -13.21 13.63
CA ASP A 101 -5.86 -12.50 14.72
C ASP A 101 -6.63 -12.95 15.97
N VAL A 102 -6.11 -13.98 16.63
CA VAL A 102 -6.72 -14.60 17.82
C VAL A 102 -6.95 -13.55 18.91
N ASP A 103 -6.17 -12.47 18.89
CA ASP A 103 -6.31 -11.31 19.78
C ASP A 103 -7.50 -10.40 19.40
N LEU A 104 -7.93 -10.39 18.14
CA LEU A 104 -9.12 -9.66 17.69
C LEU A 104 -10.40 -10.51 17.79
N GLY A 105 -10.32 -11.84 17.73
CA GLY A 105 -11.47 -12.74 17.78
C GLY A 105 -12.53 -12.46 16.70
N PHE A 106 -13.81 -12.72 16.99
CA PHE A 106 -14.93 -12.44 16.06
C PHE A 106 -15.20 -10.95 15.78
N LYS A 107 -14.31 -10.01 16.17
CA LYS A 107 -14.51 -8.56 15.97
C LYS A 107 -14.23 -8.10 14.54
N GLN A 108 -13.46 -8.86 13.77
CA GLN A 108 -13.18 -8.56 12.38
C GLN A 108 -14.30 -9.01 11.46
N SER A 109 -14.51 -8.29 10.35
CA SER A 109 -15.41 -8.71 9.29
C SER A 109 -14.80 -9.84 8.47
N GLN A 110 -15.66 -10.62 7.82
CA GLN A 110 -15.29 -11.68 6.90
C GLN A 110 -16.16 -11.56 5.65
N ILE A 111 -15.60 -11.79 4.46
CA ILE A 111 -16.40 -12.00 3.24
C ILE A 111 -16.77 -13.49 3.18
N TRP A 112 -18.06 -13.79 2.99
CA TRP A 112 -18.55 -15.17 2.85
C TRP A 112 -19.20 -15.46 1.50
N LYS A 113 -19.67 -14.41 0.82
CA LYS A 113 -20.31 -14.53 -0.49
C LYS A 113 -19.51 -13.76 -1.51
N LEU A 114 -19.04 -14.49 -2.51
CA LEU A 114 -18.36 -13.99 -3.68
C LEU A 114 -19.22 -14.24 -4.92
N PRO A 115 -19.07 -13.42 -5.96
CA PRO A 115 -19.69 -13.71 -7.24
C PRO A 115 -19.02 -14.93 -7.87
N SER A 116 -19.79 -15.67 -8.67
CA SER A 116 -19.21 -16.63 -9.59
C SER A 116 -18.55 -15.86 -10.74
N THR A 117 -17.31 -16.20 -11.07
CA THR A 117 -16.57 -15.58 -12.17
C THR A 117 -16.02 -16.63 -13.11
N ASP A 118 -16.10 -16.40 -14.42
CA ASP A 118 -15.55 -17.29 -15.46
C ASP A 118 -14.04 -17.12 -15.68
N VAL A 119 -13.35 -16.44 -14.75
CA VAL A 119 -11.92 -16.15 -14.81
C VAL A 119 -11.23 -16.63 -13.54
N SER A 120 -9.93 -16.90 -13.66
CA SER A 120 -9.08 -17.22 -12.51
C SER A 120 -8.27 -16.00 -12.08
N TRP A 121 -8.57 -15.50 -10.88
CA TRP A 121 -7.89 -14.39 -10.20
C TRP A 121 -6.53 -14.75 -9.60
N ILE A 122 -6.23 -16.05 -9.56
CA ILE A 122 -4.96 -16.59 -9.06
C ILE A 122 -4.06 -17.11 -10.20
N SER A 123 -4.47 -16.94 -11.46
CA SER A 123 -3.69 -17.41 -12.62
C SER A 123 -2.34 -16.70 -12.76
N GLY A 124 -2.24 -15.46 -12.27
CA GLY A 124 -1.10 -14.58 -12.51
C GLY A 124 -1.04 -14.02 -13.93
N ALA A 125 -2.08 -14.26 -14.75
CA ALA A 125 -2.21 -13.72 -16.09
C ALA A 125 -3.34 -12.70 -16.15
N ARG A 126 -3.22 -11.75 -17.08
CA ARG A 126 -4.26 -10.75 -17.35
C ARG A 126 -5.51 -11.47 -17.85
N HIS A 127 -6.69 -11.06 -17.37
CA HIS A 127 -7.94 -11.69 -17.79
C HIS A 127 -8.19 -11.46 -19.29
N SER A 128 -8.46 -12.53 -20.03
CA SER A 128 -8.77 -12.47 -21.46
C SER A 128 -10.22 -12.06 -21.74
N LYS A 129 -11.10 -12.17 -20.72
CA LYS A 129 -12.50 -11.78 -20.77
C LYS A 129 -12.71 -10.47 -20.02
N THR A 130 -13.66 -9.67 -20.48
CA THR A 130 -14.14 -8.50 -19.74
C THR A 130 -14.77 -8.95 -18.42
N ILE A 131 -14.40 -8.28 -17.34
CA ILE A 131 -14.94 -8.54 -16.00
C ILE A 131 -16.10 -7.58 -15.76
N PRO A 132 -17.31 -8.07 -15.44
CA PRO A 132 -18.40 -7.21 -15.01
C PRO A 132 -18.00 -6.47 -13.73
N VAL A 133 -18.17 -5.14 -13.74
CA VAL A 133 -17.89 -4.28 -12.60
C VAL A 133 -19.15 -3.48 -12.23
N PRO A 134 -19.39 -3.20 -10.94
CA PRO A 134 -18.54 -3.57 -9.80
C PRO A 134 -18.66 -5.07 -9.44
N ILE A 135 -17.58 -5.63 -8.89
CA ILE A 135 -17.55 -6.95 -8.25
C ILE A 135 -18.28 -6.81 -6.91
N GLU A 136 -19.47 -7.37 -6.78
CA GLU A 136 -20.23 -7.32 -5.54
C GLU A 136 -19.94 -8.51 -4.63
N VAL A 137 -19.56 -8.22 -3.38
CA VAL A 137 -19.28 -9.21 -2.34
C VAL A 137 -20.10 -8.90 -1.09
N GLU A 138 -20.27 -9.88 -0.20
CA GLU A 138 -21.08 -9.74 1.01
C GLU A 138 -20.31 -10.10 2.27
N LEU A 139 -20.43 -9.26 3.31
CA LEU A 139 -19.92 -9.57 4.63
C LEU A 139 -20.76 -10.66 5.30
N ASN A 140 -20.08 -11.49 6.09
CA ASN A 140 -20.71 -12.50 6.91
C ASN A 140 -21.37 -11.82 8.13
N PRO A 141 -22.70 -11.87 8.28
CA PRO A 141 -23.38 -11.22 9.39
C PRO A 141 -23.04 -11.83 10.76
N LYS A 142 -22.44 -13.02 10.79
CA LYS A 142 -22.01 -13.70 12.03
C LYS A 142 -20.67 -13.21 12.58
N PHE A 143 -19.92 -12.45 11.79
CA PHE A 143 -18.62 -11.90 12.16
C PHE A 143 -18.74 -10.41 12.50
N GLY A 144 -17.65 -9.77 12.89
CA GLY A 144 -17.66 -8.39 13.31
C GLY A 144 -17.81 -7.39 12.16
N THR A 145 -17.69 -6.11 12.48
CA THR A 145 -17.86 -4.99 11.53
C THR A 145 -16.55 -4.30 11.19
N LYS A 146 -15.44 -4.65 11.87
CA LYS A 146 -14.15 -4.01 11.64
C LYS A 146 -13.56 -4.50 10.33
N LEU A 147 -13.56 -3.60 9.34
CA LEU A 147 -13.00 -3.85 8.02
C LEU A 147 -11.47 -4.01 8.04
N LEU A 148 -10.98 -4.92 7.21
CA LEU A 148 -9.57 -5.22 6.95
C LEU A 148 -9.13 -4.65 5.59
N ASP A 149 -7.83 -4.50 5.39
CA ASP A 149 -7.27 -3.96 4.15
C ASP A 149 -7.12 -5.01 3.04
N SER A 150 -7.13 -6.30 3.38
CA SER A 150 -7.15 -7.42 2.43
C SER A 150 -8.17 -8.47 2.85
N TYR A 151 -8.82 -9.07 1.86
CA TYR A 151 -9.67 -10.23 2.03
C TYR A 151 -9.46 -11.24 0.91
N HIS A 152 -9.62 -12.52 1.29
CA HIS A 152 -9.94 -13.65 0.43
C HIS A 152 -8.88 -14.06 -0.60
N GLU A 153 -8.36 -15.28 -0.45
CA GLU A 153 -7.27 -15.79 -1.29
C GLU A 153 -7.63 -15.95 -2.77
N TYR A 154 -8.88 -16.33 -3.08
CA TYR A 154 -9.29 -16.67 -4.46
C TYR A 154 -9.76 -15.50 -5.31
N ILE A 155 -10.26 -14.43 -4.71
CA ILE A 155 -10.62 -13.19 -5.39
C ILE A 155 -10.14 -12.11 -4.43
N PRO A 156 -8.87 -11.67 -4.54
CA PRO A 156 -8.32 -10.69 -3.62
C PRO A 156 -9.16 -9.42 -3.64
N ILE A 157 -9.80 -9.10 -2.52
CA ILE A 157 -10.55 -7.85 -2.32
C ILE A 157 -9.72 -6.96 -1.41
N TRP A 158 -9.15 -5.91 -1.97
CA TRP A 158 -8.19 -5.02 -1.31
C TRP A 158 -8.74 -3.62 -1.17
N SER A 159 -8.45 -2.97 -0.04
CA SER A 159 -8.81 -1.57 0.15
C SER A 159 -8.02 -0.69 -0.82
N ASP A 160 -8.58 0.47 -1.17
CA ASP A 160 -7.86 1.50 -1.93
C ASP A 160 -6.56 1.91 -1.23
N HIS A 161 -6.55 1.89 0.11
CA HIS A 161 -5.37 2.21 0.90
C HIS A 161 -4.24 1.20 0.69
N LEU A 162 -4.52 -0.11 0.78
CA LEU A 162 -3.53 -1.15 0.49
C LEU A 162 -2.98 -1.01 -0.93
N ILE A 163 -3.86 -0.85 -1.92
CA ILE A 163 -3.44 -0.74 -3.33
C ILE A 163 -2.48 0.45 -3.53
N HIS A 164 -2.81 1.62 -2.99
CA HIS A 164 -1.94 2.78 -3.06
C HIS A 164 -0.58 2.55 -2.37
N VAL A 165 -0.57 1.88 -1.21
CA VAL A 165 0.68 1.52 -0.52
C VAL A 165 1.53 0.60 -1.41
N LEU A 166 0.95 -0.48 -1.94
CA LEU A 166 1.69 -1.41 -2.80
C LEU A 166 2.28 -0.70 -4.03
N GLN A 167 1.48 0.12 -4.71
CA GLN A 167 1.93 0.87 -5.90
C GLN A 167 3.04 1.88 -5.58
N ASN A 168 2.93 2.60 -4.46
CA ASN A 168 3.96 3.55 -4.03
C ASN A 168 5.31 2.88 -3.72
N TYR A 169 5.28 1.61 -3.30
CA TYR A 169 6.46 0.79 -3.05
C TYR A 169 6.87 -0.08 -4.25
N GLY A 170 6.29 0.18 -5.43
CA GLY A 170 6.77 -0.34 -6.71
C GLY A 170 6.03 -1.55 -7.27
N ALA A 171 4.90 -1.98 -6.67
CA ALA A 171 4.03 -2.98 -7.27
C ALA A 171 3.29 -2.40 -8.49
N ASN A 172 3.84 -2.62 -9.68
CA ASN A 172 3.32 -2.11 -10.96
C ASN A 172 2.52 -3.16 -11.76
N ASN A 173 2.36 -4.34 -11.20
CA ASN A 173 1.79 -5.53 -11.83
C ASN A 173 0.42 -5.90 -11.25
N LEU A 174 -0.39 -4.88 -10.93
CA LEU A 174 -1.74 -5.05 -10.38
C LEU A 174 -2.78 -4.65 -11.43
N ASP A 175 -3.69 -5.56 -11.73
CA ASP A 175 -4.94 -5.26 -12.43
C ASP A 175 -6.05 -5.10 -11.40
N VAL A 176 -6.66 -3.91 -11.37
CA VAL A 176 -7.65 -3.51 -10.37
C VAL A 176 -9.03 -3.33 -11.01
N TYR A 177 -10.06 -3.82 -10.33
CA TYR A 177 -11.45 -3.79 -10.76
C TYR A 177 -12.32 -3.25 -9.64
N GLU A 178 -13.27 -2.35 -9.94
CA GLU A 178 -14.20 -1.81 -8.94
C GLU A 178 -14.90 -2.93 -8.17
N ALA A 179 -14.94 -2.81 -6.84
CA ALA A 179 -15.66 -3.76 -5.98
C ALA A 179 -16.53 -3.02 -4.97
N ILE A 180 -17.63 -3.67 -4.58
CA ILE A 180 -18.52 -3.18 -3.53
C ILE A 180 -18.69 -4.27 -2.49
N ILE A 181 -18.36 -3.96 -1.24
CA ILE A 181 -18.66 -4.79 -0.09
C ILE A 181 -20.04 -4.38 0.44
N ASN A 182 -20.96 -5.34 0.49
CA ASN A 182 -22.29 -5.17 1.07
C ASN A 182 -22.31 -5.69 2.52
N ASP A 183 -22.76 -4.87 3.47
CA ASP A 183 -23.06 -5.33 4.83
C ASP A 183 -24.55 -5.66 4.97
N PRO A 184 -24.94 -6.95 5.03
CA PRO A 184 -26.34 -7.34 5.07
C PRO A 184 -27.05 -6.97 6.38
N ARG A 185 -26.30 -6.66 7.44
CA ARG A 185 -26.87 -6.27 8.75
C ARG A 185 -27.44 -4.86 8.72
N THR A 186 -26.80 -3.97 7.96
CA THR A 186 -27.10 -2.53 7.94
C THR A 186 -27.61 -2.05 6.58
N GLY A 187 -27.40 -2.83 5.52
CA GLY A 187 -27.64 -2.42 4.14
C GLY A 187 -26.57 -1.48 3.58
N LEU A 188 -25.48 -1.24 4.32
CA LEU A 188 -24.40 -0.36 3.89
C LEU A 188 -23.65 -0.96 2.69
N LYS A 189 -23.37 -0.12 1.69
CA LYS A 189 -22.50 -0.42 0.55
C LYS A 189 -21.20 0.33 0.67
N ILE A 190 -20.09 -0.39 0.66
CA ILE A 190 -18.73 0.11 0.89
C ILE A 190 -17.96 -0.04 -0.42
N ALA A 191 -17.49 1.07 -1.00
CA ALA A 191 -16.95 1.13 -2.37
C ALA A 191 -15.47 1.55 -2.44
N ASP A 192 -14.77 1.62 -1.32
CA ASP A 192 -13.33 1.91 -1.19
C ASP A 192 -12.47 0.63 -1.28
N TYR A 193 -12.94 -0.34 -2.06
CA TYR A 193 -12.28 -1.63 -2.29
C TYR A 193 -12.26 -1.96 -3.78
N LYS A 194 -11.26 -2.77 -4.17
CA LYS A 194 -11.12 -3.33 -5.52
C LYS A 194 -10.94 -4.83 -5.46
N ALA A 195 -11.44 -5.53 -6.46
CA ALA A 195 -10.97 -6.86 -6.77
C ALA A 195 -9.64 -6.74 -7.52
N VAL A 196 -8.63 -7.51 -7.12
CA VAL A 196 -7.27 -7.35 -7.62
C VAL A 196 -6.75 -8.66 -8.19
N ASN A 197 -6.25 -8.59 -9.42
CA ASN A 197 -5.48 -9.65 -10.05
C ASN A 197 -4.00 -9.25 -10.07
N VAL A 198 -3.18 -9.97 -9.32
CA VAL A 198 -1.72 -9.80 -9.32
C VAL A 198 -1.14 -10.54 -10.51
N ILE A 199 -0.53 -9.80 -11.44
CA ILE A 199 0.08 -10.32 -12.65
C ILE A 199 1.52 -10.75 -12.38
N GLY A 200 1.90 -11.94 -12.81
CA GLY A 200 3.22 -12.51 -12.52
C GLY A 200 3.09 -13.73 -11.63
N ARG A 201 3.14 -14.88 -12.29
CA ARG A 201 3.26 -16.20 -11.67
C ARG A 201 4.62 -16.76 -12.06
N LEU A 202 5.45 -17.06 -11.07
CA LEU A 202 6.86 -17.37 -11.27
C LEU A 202 7.22 -18.75 -10.72
N ASP A 203 7.94 -19.53 -11.54
CA ASP A 203 8.63 -20.75 -11.14
C ASP A 203 9.99 -20.37 -10.53
N CYS A 204 9.94 -19.79 -9.33
CA CYS A 204 11.11 -19.28 -8.61
C CYS A 204 11.42 -20.08 -7.34
N VAL A 205 10.68 -21.15 -7.07
CA VAL A 205 10.93 -22.00 -5.90
C VAL A 205 12.14 -22.89 -6.16
N ASP A 206 13.08 -22.91 -5.21
CA ASP A 206 14.15 -23.89 -5.20
C ASP A 206 13.62 -25.20 -4.63
N MET A 207 13.15 -26.07 -5.51
CA MET A 207 12.53 -27.34 -5.12
C MET A 207 13.52 -28.32 -4.47
N GLN A 208 14.83 -28.16 -4.67
CA GLN A 208 15.83 -29.04 -4.07
C GLN A 208 16.09 -28.69 -2.61
N ARG A 209 15.90 -27.41 -2.25
CA ARG A 209 16.16 -26.88 -0.90
C ARG A 209 14.89 -26.60 -0.10
N SER A 210 13.74 -26.58 -0.75
CA SER A 210 12.44 -26.44 -0.11
C SER A 210 11.96 -27.77 0.46
N GLU A 211 11.25 -27.72 1.57
CA GLU A 211 10.56 -28.88 2.15
C GLU A 211 9.06 -28.72 1.91
N TYR A 212 8.44 -29.72 1.28
CA TYR A 212 7.02 -29.71 0.94
C TYR A 212 6.38 -31.09 1.11
N ASP A 213 5.05 -31.18 1.04
CA ASP A 213 4.36 -32.47 0.96
C ASP A 213 4.43 -33.03 -0.46
N GLU A 214 5.17 -34.12 -0.67
CA GLU A 214 5.30 -34.77 -1.98
C GLU A 214 3.98 -35.34 -2.53
N ARG A 215 2.96 -35.53 -1.68
CA ARG A 215 1.64 -35.97 -2.10
C ARG A 215 0.80 -34.85 -2.74
N SER A 216 1.21 -33.60 -2.53
CA SER A 216 0.48 -32.44 -3.06
C SER A 216 0.71 -32.28 -4.57
N GLU A 217 -0.35 -31.92 -5.29
CA GLU A 217 -0.24 -31.57 -6.70
C GLU A 217 0.61 -30.31 -6.88
N ARG A 218 1.26 -30.15 -8.05
CA ARG A 218 2.19 -29.03 -8.28
C ARG A 218 1.56 -27.67 -7.98
N GLY A 219 0.29 -27.43 -8.30
CA GLY A 219 -0.36 -26.12 -8.09
C GLY A 219 -0.93 -25.90 -6.68
N ALA A 220 -0.80 -26.88 -5.80
CA ALA A 220 -1.34 -26.86 -4.44
C ALA A 220 -0.28 -27.27 -3.42
N ARG A 221 1.01 -27.00 -3.69
CA ARG A 221 2.09 -27.49 -2.84
C ARG A 221 2.07 -26.88 -1.46
N GLU A 222 2.00 -27.73 -0.45
CA GLU A 222 2.14 -27.32 0.94
C GLU A 222 3.62 -27.31 1.33
N PHE A 223 4.18 -26.12 1.53
CA PHE A 223 5.56 -25.94 1.95
C PHE A 223 5.65 -25.91 3.48
N ARG A 224 6.49 -26.79 4.04
CA ARG A 224 7.00 -26.68 5.41
C ARG A 224 8.15 -25.69 5.49
N LYS A 225 8.97 -25.66 4.44
CA LYS A 225 10.08 -24.72 4.26
C LYS A 225 10.10 -24.26 2.81
N LEU A 226 9.95 -22.95 2.60
CA LEU A 226 9.96 -22.36 1.27
C LEU A 226 11.31 -21.68 1.02
N MET A 227 11.97 -22.09 -0.07
CA MET A 227 13.20 -21.46 -0.57
C MET A 227 12.92 -20.83 -1.93
N VAL A 228 13.24 -19.54 -2.09
CA VAL A 228 13.11 -18.83 -3.37
C VAL A 228 14.48 -18.50 -3.95
N ASP A 229 14.63 -18.70 -5.25
CA ASP A 229 15.75 -18.25 -6.06
C ASP A 229 15.53 -16.79 -6.51
N PRO A 230 16.26 -15.81 -5.95
CA PRO A 230 16.08 -14.39 -6.27
C PRO A 230 16.32 -14.06 -7.75
N LYS A 231 17.08 -14.87 -8.49
CA LYS A 231 17.35 -14.62 -9.91
C LYS A 231 16.12 -14.90 -10.78
N LYS A 232 15.23 -15.77 -10.32
CA LYS A 232 14.00 -16.16 -11.02
C LYS A 232 12.78 -15.28 -10.68
N THR A 233 12.93 -14.31 -9.77
CA THR A 233 11.83 -13.41 -9.39
C THR A 233 11.62 -12.27 -10.39
N MET A 234 12.53 -12.13 -11.37
CA MET A 234 12.48 -11.08 -12.40
C MET A 234 12.41 -9.65 -11.83
N GLY A 235 12.81 -9.45 -10.57
CA GLY A 235 12.73 -8.16 -9.89
C GLY A 235 11.30 -7.70 -9.56
N LEU A 236 10.30 -8.58 -9.66
CA LEU A 236 8.93 -8.24 -9.26
C LEU A 236 8.84 -8.01 -7.74
N LYS A 237 8.13 -6.95 -7.36
CA LYS A 237 7.91 -6.55 -5.96
C LYS A 237 6.85 -7.39 -5.26
N ILE A 238 5.88 -7.88 -6.02
CA ILE A 238 4.83 -8.80 -5.58
C ILE A 238 4.56 -9.79 -6.71
N PHE A 239 4.38 -11.08 -6.42
CA PHE A 239 4.09 -12.10 -7.43
C PHE A 239 3.47 -13.35 -6.81
N ARG A 240 2.98 -14.26 -7.66
CA ARG A 240 2.46 -15.58 -7.29
C ARG A 240 3.50 -16.67 -7.56
N LEU A 241 3.49 -17.72 -6.77
CA LEU A 241 4.31 -18.91 -7.02
C LEU A 241 3.65 -19.82 -8.07
N ASP A 242 4.43 -20.40 -8.97
CA ASP A 242 3.90 -21.40 -9.90
C ASP A 242 3.40 -22.66 -9.16
N GLU A 243 4.09 -23.03 -8.09
CA GLU A 243 3.84 -24.18 -7.25
C GLU A 243 2.67 -24.00 -6.27
N ARG A 244 2.25 -22.76 -6.04
CA ARG A 244 1.10 -22.45 -5.18
C ARG A 244 0.57 -21.06 -5.52
N PRO A 245 -0.27 -20.94 -6.57
CA PRO A 245 -0.69 -19.64 -7.07
C PRO A 245 -1.58 -18.84 -6.10
N THR A 246 -2.13 -19.50 -5.08
CA THR A 246 -2.85 -18.84 -3.98
C THR A 246 -1.93 -18.06 -3.05
N VAL A 247 -0.63 -18.40 -2.99
CA VAL A 247 0.36 -17.68 -2.19
C VAL A 247 0.88 -16.47 -2.97
N LEU A 248 0.82 -15.32 -2.33
CA LEU A 248 1.47 -14.09 -2.77
C LEU A 248 2.81 -13.94 -2.05
N VAL A 249 3.84 -13.66 -2.81
CA VAL A 249 5.18 -13.33 -2.31
C VAL A 249 5.42 -11.86 -2.56
N ILE A 250 5.98 -11.18 -1.57
CA ILE A 250 6.34 -9.76 -1.60
C ILE A 250 7.81 -9.58 -1.25
N ASP A 251 8.43 -8.51 -1.72
CA ASP A 251 9.79 -8.16 -1.36
C ASP A 251 9.86 -7.28 -0.08
N GLU A 252 11.08 -6.97 0.35
CA GLU A 252 11.35 -6.13 1.53
C GLU A 252 10.73 -4.73 1.45
N ASP A 253 10.70 -4.12 0.26
CA ASP A 253 10.16 -2.76 0.11
C ASP A 253 8.65 -2.77 0.32
N ILE A 254 7.94 -3.74 -0.26
CA ILE A 254 6.51 -3.91 -0.04
C ILE A 254 6.20 -4.21 1.43
N LYS A 255 6.97 -5.11 2.07
CA LYS A 255 6.84 -5.37 3.52
C LYS A 255 6.94 -4.07 4.32
N ARG A 256 7.96 -3.26 4.03
CA ARG A 256 8.15 -1.97 4.72
C ARG A 256 6.96 -1.05 4.54
N GLY A 257 6.40 -0.99 3.32
CA GLY A 257 5.19 -0.21 3.05
C GLY A 257 4.00 -0.65 3.89
N ILE A 258 3.79 -1.96 4.02
CA ILE A 258 2.71 -2.53 4.87
C ILE A 258 2.91 -2.14 6.33
N GLU A 259 4.14 -2.25 6.87
CA GLU A 259 4.45 -1.94 8.27
C GLU A 259 4.30 -0.45 8.60
N VAL A 260 4.79 0.43 7.72
CA VAL A 260 4.69 1.89 7.89
C VAL A 260 3.23 2.35 7.83
N ALA A 261 2.44 1.79 6.91
CA ALA A 261 1.04 2.15 6.74
C ALA A 261 0.11 1.55 7.81
N GLN A 262 0.61 0.64 8.65
CA GLN A 262 -0.16 -0.04 9.70
C GLN A 262 -1.46 -0.70 9.17
N LEU A 263 -1.35 -1.38 8.02
CA LEU A 263 -2.49 -2.03 7.37
C LEU A 263 -3.10 -3.12 8.26
N LYS A 264 -4.43 -3.21 8.25
CA LYS A 264 -5.21 -4.10 9.11
C LYS A 264 -5.36 -5.46 8.45
N GLY A 265 -5.09 -6.51 9.22
CA GLY A 265 -5.33 -7.89 8.79
C GLY A 265 -4.27 -8.44 7.85
N ILE A 266 -3.09 -7.82 7.74
CA ILE A 266 -2.01 -8.23 6.84
C ILE A 266 -0.72 -8.42 7.64
N ARG A 267 0.02 -9.49 7.32
CA ARG A 267 1.35 -9.78 7.84
C ARG A 267 2.29 -10.22 6.70
N ALA A 268 3.58 -9.96 6.87
CA ALA A 268 4.63 -10.44 5.99
C ALA A 268 5.45 -11.53 6.70
N ASP A 269 5.28 -12.79 6.30
CA ASP A 269 5.98 -13.94 6.89
C ASP A 269 7.29 -14.21 6.14
N ARG A 270 8.42 -14.25 6.85
CA ARG A 270 9.74 -14.35 6.22
C ARG A 270 9.93 -15.67 5.46
N ILE A 271 10.47 -15.56 4.24
CA ILE A 271 10.92 -16.70 3.43
C ILE A 271 12.44 -16.81 3.51
N GLU A 272 12.96 -18.04 3.52
CA GLU A 272 14.39 -18.29 3.43
C GLU A 272 14.86 -18.22 1.96
N LEU A 273 16.06 -17.68 1.72
CA LEU A 273 16.59 -17.51 0.36
C LEU A 273 17.58 -18.60 0.00
N SER A 274 17.51 -19.13 -1.22
CA SER A 274 18.58 -19.99 -1.73
C SER A 274 19.79 -19.12 -2.10
N ARG A 275 20.94 -19.43 -1.49
CA ARG A 275 22.25 -18.87 -1.83
C ARG A 275 22.95 -19.72 -2.87
#